data_AF-A0A1V5VX81-F1
#
_entry.id   AF-A0A1V5VX81-F1
#
_cell.length_a   1.000
_cell.length_b   1.000
_cell.length_c   1.000
_cell.angle_alpha   90.00
_cell.angle_beta   90.00
_cell.angle_gamma   90.00
#
_symmetry.space_group_name_H-M   'P 1'
#
loop_
_entity.id
_entity.type
_entity.pdbx_description
1 polymer ?
#
loop_
_entity_poly.entity_id
_entity_poly.type
_entity_poly.pdbx_seq_one_letter_code
_entity_poly.pdbx_strand_id
1 'polypeptide(L)'
;MNETLWVIAIIAGIIALIFLWFFFGVLLKILLLWLPSFLIMAACITLGIIIGGVISAIIIIFGLGAAYAVYEKWEDSNLYTRLENKLSTIFHFE
;
A
#
# COMPACT_ATOMS: atom_id res chain seq x y z
N MET A 1 -23.46 -15.51 -32.85
CA MET A 1 -22.17 -15.21 -32.21
C MET A 1 -21.54 -16.55 -31.85
N ASN A 2 -20.38 -16.85 -32.42
CA ASN A 2 -19.83 -18.22 -32.45
C ASN A 2 -19.53 -18.72 -31.03
N GLU A 3 -19.91 -19.95 -30.70
CA GLU A 3 -19.65 -20.60 -29.40
C GLU A 3 -18.16 -20.53 -29.00
N THR A 4 -17.27 -20.56 -30.00
CA THR A 4 -15.83 -20.37 -29.85
C THR A 4 -15.44 -19.02 -29.22
N LEU A 5 -16.15 -17.93 -29.55
CA LEU A 5 -15.86 -16.60 -29.00
C LEU A 5 -16.21 -16.52 -27.51
N TRP A 6 -17.28 -17.21 -27.09
CA TRP A 6 -17.66 -17.28 -25.67
C TRP A 6 -16.64 -18.06 -24.86
N VAL A 7 -16.15 -19.19 -25.38
CA VAL A 7 -15.09 -19.98 -24.73
C VAL A 7 -13.82 -19.14 -24.56
N ILE A 8 -13.40 -18.41 -25.61
CA ILE A 8 -12.23 -17.51 -25.54
C ILE A 8 -12.45 -16.41 -24.50
N ALA A 9 -13.64 -15.79 -24.47
CA ALA A 9 -13.96 -14.74 -23.49
C ALA A 9 -13.94 -15.25 -22.05
N ILE A 10 -14.43 -16.46 -21.78
CA ILE A 10 -14.39 -17.09 -20.46
C ILE A 10 -12.94 -17.35 -20.04
N ILE A 11 -12.13 -17.93 -20.93
CA ILE A 11 -10.70 -18.18 -20.65
C ILE A 11 -9.96 -16.87 -20.39
N ALA A 12 -10.18 -15.85 -21.22
CA ALA A 12 -9.59 -14.53 -21.03
C ALA A 12 -10.03 -13.88 -19.70
N GLY A 13 -11.30 -14.04 -19.31
CA GLY A 13 -11.82 -13.56 -18.03
C GLY A 13 -11.16 -14.24 -16.83
N ILE A 14 -10.98 -15.56 -16.89
CA ILE A 14 -10.25 -16.33 -15.85
C ILE A 14 -8.82 -15.83 -15.73
N ILE A 15 -8.13 -15.65 -16.86
CA ILE A 15 -6.75 -15.11 -16.88
C ILE A 15 -6.72 -13.70 -16.26
N ALA A 16 -7.66 -12.83 -16.64
CA ALA A 16 -7.74 -11.47 -16.10
C ALA A 16 -7.97 -11.46 -14.57
N LEU A 17 -8.82 -12.36 -14.06
CA LEU A 17 -9.05 -12.51 -12.62
C LEU A 17 -7.79 -12.97 -11.88
N ILE A 18 -7.02 -13.89 -12.46
CA ILE A 18 -5.74 -14.33 -11.91
C ILE A 18 -4.77 -13.14 -11.84
N PHE A 19 -4.62 -12.37 -12.91
CA PHE A 19 -3.77 -11.17 -12.89
C PHE A 19 -4.23 -10.16 -11.84
N LEU A 20 -5.54 -9.88 -11.78
CA LEU A 20 -6.10 -8.93 -10.81
C LEU A 20 -5.83 -9.37 -9.38
N TRP A 21 -5.93 -10.67 -9.09
CA TRP A 21 -5.56 -11.24 -7.79
C TRP A 21 -4.09 -10.97 -7.43
N PHE A 22 -3.16 -11.20 -8.35
CA PHE A 22 -1.74 -10.89 -8.13
C PHE A 22 -1.49 -9.40 -7.93
N PHE A 23 -2.06 -8.53 -8.77
CA PHE A 23 -1.92 -7.07 -8.63
C PHE A 23 -2.47 -6.58 -7.28
N PHE A 24 -3.59 -7.14 -6.83
CA PHE A 24 -4.18 -6.79 -5.56
C PHE A 24 -3.27 -7.15 -4.38
N GLY A 25 -2.63 -8.32 -4.41
CA GLY A 25 -1.67 -8.70 -3.38
C GLY A 25 -0.44 -7.78 -3.32
N VAL A 26 0.11 -7.38 -4.48
CA VAL A 26 1.23 -6.41 -4.56
C VAL A 26 0.80 -5.06 -4.02
N LEU A 27 -0.39 -4.58 -4.39
CA LEU A 27 -0.96 -3.33 -3.87
C LEU A 27 -1.05 -3.36 -2.35
N LEU A 28 -1.55 -4.45 -1.76
CA LEU A 28 -1.64 -4.60 -0.30
C LEU A 28 -0.26 -4.62 0.37
N LYS A 29 0.75 -5.23 -0.25
CA LYS A 29 2.13 -5.22 0.25
C LYS A 29 2.71 -3.81 0.28
N ILE A 30 2.50 -3.04 -0.78
CA ILE A 30 2.91 -1.63 -0.84
C ILE A 30 2.15 -0.81 0.21
N LEU A 31 0.83 -0.98 0.32
CA LEU A 31 0.04 -0.28 1.33
C LEU A 31 0.49 -0.60 2.75
N LEU A 32 0.80 -1.87 3.04
CA LEU A 32 1.29 -2.28 4.35
C LEU A 32 2.64 -1.64 4.67
N LEU A 33 3.57 -1.62 3.71
CA LEU A 33 4.90 -1.04 3.87
C LEU A 33 4.84 0.47 4.19
N TRP A 34 3.95 1.20 3.50
CA TRP A 34 3.83 2.64 3.68
C TRP A 34 2.82 3.06 4.75
N LEU A 35 2.13 2.12 5.38
CA LEU A 35 1.00 2.36 6.28
C LEU A 35 1.30 3.39 7.39
N PRO A 36 2.35 3.22 8.23
CA PRO A 36 2.57 4.16 9.31
C PRO A 36 3.06 5.54 8.83
N SER A 37 3.85 5.57 7.76
CA SER A 37 4.32 6.81 7.14
C SER A 37 3.17 7.63 6.56
N PHE A 38 2.18 6.95 5.95
CA PHE A 38 0.97 7.59 5.47
C PHE A 38 0.16 8.20 6.62
N LEU A 39 0.01 7.50 7.74
CA LEU A 39 -0.69 8.01 8.92
C LEU A 39 0.00 9.24 9.52
N ILE A 40 1.33 9.22 9.63
CA ILE A 40 2.11 10.36 10.12
C ILE A 40 1.96 11.54 9.18
N MET A 41 2.09 11.31 7.88
CA MET A 41 1.94 12.36 6.88
C MET A 41 0.55 12.99 6.93
N ALA A 42 -0.50 12.16 6.99
CA ALA A 42 -1.87 12.62 7.10
C ALA A 42 -2.09 13.46 8.37
N ALA A 43 -1.54 13.03 9.51
CA ALA A 43 -1.61 13.79 10.75
C ALA A 43 -0.86 15.13 10.66
N CYS A 44 0.36 15.14 10.12
CA CYS A 44 1.16 16.36 9.95
C CYS A 44 0.51 17.36 8.99
N ILE A 45 -0.06 16.89 7.86
CA ILE A 45 -0.81 17.74 6.93
C ILE A 45 -2.05 18.31 7.63
N THR A 46 -2.81 17.47 8.33
CA THR A 46 -4.03 17.91 9.05
C THR A 46 -3.69 18.97 10.09
N LEU A 47 -2.65 18.76 10.91
CA LEU A 47 -2.17 19.75 11.88
C LEU A 47 -1.66 21.02 11.21
N GLY A 48 -0.92 20.88 10.11
CA GLY A 48 -0.42 22.01 9.32
C GLY A 48 -1.54 22.87 8.74
N ILE A 49 -2.64 22.27 8.30
CA ILE A 49 -3.82 22.99 7.80
C ILE A 49 -4.52 23.72 8.95
N ILE A 50 -4.68 23.09 10.12
CA ILE A 50 -5.36 23.68 11.29
C ILE A 50 -4.59 24.90 11.81
N ILE A 51 -3.26 24.81 11.90
CA ILE A 51 -2.42 25.89 12.45
C ILE A 51 -2.25 27.03 11.44
N GLY A 52 -2.05 26.70 10.16
CA GLY A 52 -1.79 27.66 9.09
C GLY A 52 -0.43 28.38 9.18
N GLY A 53 -0.20 29.29 8.22
CA GLY A 53 1.00 30.14 8.18
C GLY A 53 2.33 29.40 7.95
N VAL A 54 3.45 30.06 8.27
CA VAL A 54 4.81 29.51 8.07
C VAL A 54 5.08 28.28 8.93
N ILE A 55 4.44 28.20 10.11
CA ILE A 55 4.56 27.07 11.04
C ILE A 55 4.03 25.77 10.41
N SER A 56 3.00 25.87 9.55
CA SER A 56 2.48 24.74 8.77
C SER A 56 3.58 24.07 7.93
N ALA A 57 4.38 24.85 7.20
CA ALA A 57 5.45 24.33 6.36
C ALA A 57 6.52 23.61 7.19
N ILE A 58 6.86 24.15 8.36
CA ILE A 58 7.82 23.54 9.29
C ILE A 58 7.31 22.17 9.77
N ILE A 59 6.05 22.09 10.20
CA ILE A 59 5.43 20.84 10.66
C ILE A 59 5.42 19.78 9.55
N ILE A 60 5.11 20.17 8.31
CA ILE A 60 5.10 19.25 7.17
C ILE A 60 6.51 18.72 6.88
N ILE A 61 7.54 19.59 6.93
CA ILE A 61 8.95 19.17 6.72
C ILE A 61 9.42 18.20 7.81
N PHE A 62 9.14 18.51 9.07
CA PHE A 62 9.44 17.58 10.17
C PHE A 62 8.64 16.28 10.05
N GLY A 63 7.38 16.37 9.61
CA GLY A 63 6.51 15.23 9.32
C GLY A 63 7.08 14.30 8.25
N LEU A 64 7.68 14.84 7.19
CA LEU A 64 8.40 14.05 6.17
C LEU A 64 9.58 13.29 6.76
N GLY A 65 10.42 13.95 7.56
CA GLY A 65 11.54 13.29 8.24
C GLY A 65 11.06 12.19 9.19
N ALA A 66 10.01 12.46 9.98
CA ALA A 66 9.43 11.47 10.88
C ALA A 66 8.78 10.30 10.14
N ALA A 67 8.06 10.56 9.05
CA ALA A 67 7.44 9.53 8.23
C ALA A 67 8.49 8.59 7.60
N TYR A 68 9.64 9.12 7.20
CA TYR A 68 10.76 8.33 6.70
C TYR A 68 11.44 7.52 7.81
N ALA A 69 11.74 8.13 8.96
CA ALA A 69 12.34 7.40 10.08
C ALA A 69 11.43 6.27 10.62
N VAL A 70 10.12 6.48 10.59
CA VAL A 70 9.14 5.45 10.98
C VAL A 70 8.97 4.39 9.90
N TYR A 71 9.08 4.76 8.61
CA TYR A 71 9.11 3.80 7.50
C TYR A 71 10.21 2.76 7.73
N GLU A 72 11.45 3.20 7.95
CA GLU A 72 12.60 2.29 8.13
C GLU A 72 12.38 1.36 9.32
N LYS A 73 11.98 1.92 10.47
CA LYS A 73 11.71 1.10 11.67
C LYS A 73 10.53 0.14 11.51
N TRP A 74 9.57 0.50 10.67
CA TRP A 74 8.41 -0.32 10.39
C TRP A 74 8.79 -1.51 9.52
N GLU A 75 9.54 -1.27 8.44
CA GLU A 75 10.05 -2.31 7.54
C GLU A 75 10.87 -3.34 8.32
N ASP A 76 11.71 -2.90 9.26
CA ASP A 76 12.51 -3.79 10.12
C ASP A 76 11.73 -4.43 11.28
N SER A 77 10.45 -4.09 11.46
CA SER A 77 9.68 -4.54 12.61
C SER A 77 9.20 -6.00 12.47
N ASN A 78 9.27 -6.73 13.58
CA ASN A 78 8.69 -8.08 13.66
C ASN A 78 7.19 -8.13 13.30
N LEU A 79 6.45 -7.03 13.51
CA LEU A 79 5.04 -6.96 13.16
C LEU A 79 4.84 -6.87 11.64
N TYR A 80 5.64 -6.04 10.96
CA TYR A 80 5.65 -5.96 9.51
C TYR A 80 5.98 -7.32 8.89
N THR A 81 7.09 -7.96 9.29
CA THR A 81 7.47 -9.28 8.75
C THR A 81 6.38 -10.33 8.94
N ARG A 82 5.69 -10.33 10.10
CA ARG A 82 4.56 -11.26 10.34
C ARG A 82 3.37 -11.00 9.42
N LEU A 83 3.05 -9.73 9.15
CA LEU A 83 1.95 -9.35 8.28
C LEU A 83 2.29 -9.57 6.81
N GLU A 84 3.52 -9.26 6.40
CA GLU A 84 4.05 -9.54 5.07
C GLU A 84 4.04 -11.04 4.78
N ASN A 85 4.52 -11.88 5.70
CA ASN A 85 4.49 -13.33 5.54
C ASN A 85 3.06 -13.86 5.37
N LYS A 86 2.09 -13.31 6.11
CA LYS A 86 0.68 -13.68 5.93
C LYS A 86 0.16 -13.29 4.55
N LEU A 87 0.51 -12.10 4.06
CA LEU A 87 0.16 -11.65 2.71
C LEU A 87 0.82 -12.53 1.63
N SER A 88 2.10 -12.84 1.77
CA SER A 88 2.83 -13.76 0.88
C SER A 88 2.15 -15.11 0.79
N THR A 89 1.76 -15.71 1.92
CA THR A 89 1.08 -17.00 1.94
C THR A 89 -0.29 -16.94 1.27
N ILE A 90 -1.07 -15.87 1.49
CA ILE A 90 -2.41 -15.73 0.89
C ILE A 90 -2.32 -15.59 -0.63
N PHE A 91 -1.41 -14.75 -1.09
CA PHE A 91 -1.28 -14.42 -2.52
C PHE A 91 -0.26 -15.27 -3.27
N HIS A 92 0.40 -16.21 -2.60
CA HIS A 92 1.41 -17.12 -3.16
C HIS A 92 2.54 -16.36 -3.85
N PHE A 93 2.97 -15.25 -3.23
CA PHE A 93 4.23 -14.60 -3.56
C PHE A 93 5.33 -15.37 -2.84
N GLU A 94 5.94 -16.36 -3.48
CA GLU A 94 7.21 -16.92 -3.00
C GLU A 94 8.34 -15.90 -3.16
#